data_AF-A0A6J6MNS8-F1
#
_entry.id   AF-A0A6J6MNS8-F1
#
_cell.length_a   1.000
_cell.length_b   1.000
_cell.length_c   1.000
_cell.angle_alpha   90.00
_cell.angle_beta   90.00
_cell.angle_gamma   90.00
#
_symmetry.space_group_name_H-M   'P 1'
#
loop_
_entity.id
_entity.type
_entity.pdbx_description
1 polymer ?
#
loop_
_entity_poly.entity_id
_entity_poly.type
_entity_poly.pdbx_seq_one_letter_code
_entity_poly.pdbx_strand_id
1 'polypeptide(L)' 'MWVPVLMFALLGSGIVVIVANYLGLLPGEAQNRYLLIGLVQISAGFMVATQYR' A
#
# COMPACT_ATOMS: atom_id res chain seq x y z
N MET A 1 5.88 -18.20 -8.24
CA MET A 1 4.43 -17.88 -8.14
C MET A 1 4.06 -17.04 -6.92
N TRP A 2 4.85 -17.00 -5.83
CA TRP A 2 4.57 -16.17 -4.65
C TRP A 2 4.84 -14.67 -4.83
N VAL A 3 5.89 -14.33 -5.59
CA VAL A 3 6.29 -12.94 -5.89
C VAL A 3 5.14 -12.07 -6.47
N PRO A 4 4.43 -12.47 -7.55
CA PRO A 4 3.35 -11.65 -8.08
C PRO A 4 2.17 -11.51 -7.10
N VAL A 5 1.86 -12.55 -6.32
CA VAL A 5 0.79 -12.52 -5.32
C VAL A 5 1.11 -11.50 -4.22
N LEU A 6 2.33 -11.54 -3.67
CA LEU A 6 2.78 -10.57 -2.67
C LEU A 6 2.84 -9.16 -3.25
N MET A 7 3.38 -8.98 -4.46
CA MET A 7 3.46 -7.69 -5.14
C MET A 7 2.07 -7.04 -5.28
N PHE A 8 1.08 -7.78 -5.80
CA PHE A 8 -0.28 -7.27 -5.94
C PHE A 8 -0.95 -7.04 -4.59
N ALA A 9 -0.70 -7.89 -3.60
CA ALA A 9 -1.22 -7.68 -2.25
C ALA A 9 -0.68 -6.38 -1.63
N LEU A 10 0.62 -6.11 -1.73
CA LEU A 10 1.26 -4.88 -1.21
C LEU A 10 0.82 -3.63 -1.97
N LEU A 11 0.79 -3.67 -3.31
CA LEU A 11 0.32 -2.54 -4.12
C LEU A 11 -1.16 -2.25 -3.88
N GLY A 12 -2.00 -3.29 -3.92
CA GLY A 12 -3.44 -3.18 -3.71
C GLY A 12 -3.76 -2.68 -2.30
N SER A 13 -3.14 -3.26 -1.28
CA SER A 13 -3.35 -2.82 0.11
C SER A 13 -2.88 -1.39 0.37
N GLY A 14 -1.76 -0.95 -0.22
CA GLY A 14 -1.32 0.43 -0.14
C GLY A 14 -2.32 1.42 -0.77
N ILE A 15 -2.90 1.08 -1.92
CA ILE A 15 -3.98 1.86 -2.54
C ILE A 15 -5.21 1.91 -1.63
N VAL A 16 -5.61 0.77 -1.06
CA VAL A 16 -6.76 0.69 -0.14
C VAL A 16 -6.56 1.58 1.07
N VAL A 17 -5.36 1.64 1.65
CA VAL A 17 -5.05 2.52 2.79
C VAL A 17 -5.17 4.00 2.41
N ILE A 18 -4.65 4.40 1.24
CA ILE A 18 -4.75 5.78 0.76
C ILE A 18 -6.22 6.15 0.53
N VAL A 19 -6.95 5.31 -0.17
CA VAL A 19 -8.38 5.54 -0.47
C VAL A 19 -9.20 5.58 0.82
N ALA A 20 -9.00 4.65 1.74
CA ALA A 20 -9.68 4.64 3.03
C ALA A 20 -9.38 5.91 3.87
N ASN A 21 -8.16 6.44 3.75
CA ASN A 21 -7.80 7.68 4.42
C ASN A 21 -8.55 8.90 3.87
N TYR A 22 -8.62 9.01 2.55
CA TYR A 22 -9.36 10.10 1.90
C TYR A 22 -10.88 9.97 2.00
N LEU A 23 -11.41 8.75 2.08
CA LEU A 23 -12.83 8.49 2.33
C LEU A 23 -13.25 8.74 3.79
N GLY A 24 -12.32 9.07 4.69
CA GLY A 24 -12.60 9.27 6.10
C GLY A 24 -13.01 7.98 6.84
N LEU A 25 -12.69 6.81 6.27
CA LEU A 25 -12.94 5.50 6.89
C LEU A 25 -11.95 5.20 8.03
N LEU A 26 -10.86 5.97 8.12
CA LEU A 26 -9.84 5.87 9.17
C LEU A 26 -10.04 6.97 10.21
N PRO A 27 -9.77 6.70 11.50
CA PRO A 27 -9.99 7.68 12.56
C PRO A 27 -9.04 8.89 12.43
N GLY A 28 -9.63 10.07 12.39
CA GLY A 28 -8.97 11.36 12.21
C GLY A 28 -8.98 11.83 10.75
N GLU A 29 -9.29 13.11 10.54
CA GLU A 29 -9.20 13.79 9.23
C GLU A 29 -7.92 13.40 8.50
N ALA A 30 -7.98 13.27 7.17
CA ALA A 30 -6.92 12.81 6.27
C ALA A 30 -5.48 13.04 6.80
N GLN A 31 -4.99 12.12 7.64
CA GLN A 31 -3.70 12.31 8.30
C GLN A 31 -2.57 11.87 7.38
N ASN A 32 -1.53 12.72 7.30
CA ASN A 32 -0.32 12.42 6.53
C ASN A 32 0.40 11.13 6.97
N ARG A 33 0.14 10.64 8.21
CA ARG A 33 0.65 9.37 8.71
C ARG A 33 0.13 8.17 7.91
N TYR A 34 -1.15 8.17 7.53
CA TYR A 34 -1.74 7.09 6.75
C TYR A 34 -1.28 7.12 5.29
N LEU A 35 -1.03 8.31 4.73
CA LEU A 35 -0.38 8.46 3.43
C LEU A 35 1.03 7.86 3.44
N LEU A 36 1.80 8.10 4.50
CA LEU A 36 3.13 7.51 4.70
C LEU A 36 3.09 5.98 4.75
N ILE A 37 2.11 5.41 5.44
CA ILE A 37 1.90 3.95 5.49
C ILE A 37 1.60 3.40 4.09
N GLY A 38 0.64 4.00 3.38
CA GLY A 38 0.30 3.60 2.01
C GLY A 38 1.49 3.69 1.06
N LEU A 39 2.30 4.73 1.18
CA LEU A 39 3.50 4.94 0.37
C LEU A 39 4.57 3.88 0.64
N VAL A 40 4.83 3.56 1.91
CA VAL A 40 5.78 2.48 2.29
C VAL A 40 5.30 1.13 1.76
N GLN A 41 4.00 0.88 1.82
CA GLN A 41 3.37 -0.36 1.36
C GLN A 41 3.49 -0.53 -0.15
N ILE A 42 3.24 0.54 -0.91
CA ILE A 42 3.46 0.59 -2.37
C ILE A 42 4.95 0.39 -2.70
N SER A 43 5.86 1.06 -1.97
CA SER A 43 7.30 0.96 -2.19
C SER A 43 7.82 -0.46 -1.93
N ALA A 44 7.34 -1.12 -0.87
CA ALA A 44 7.65 -2.51 -0.59
C ALA A 44 7.08 -3.46 -1.67
N GLY A 45 5.91 -3.15 -2.24
CA GLY A 45 5.36 -3.85 -3.41
C GLY A 45 6.29 -3.81 -4.61
N PHE A 46 6.88 -2.65 -4.93
CA PHE A 46 7.88 -2.52 -5.98
C PHE A 46 9.17 -3.28 -5.68
N MET A 47 9.62 -3.31 -4.43
CA MET A 47 10.80 -4.09 -4.03
C MET A 47 10.58 -5.60 -4.21
N VAL A 48 9.36 -6.08 -3.96
CA VAL A 48 8.99 -7.48 -4.27
C VAL A 48 8.93 -7.70 -5.78
N ALA A 49 8.46 -6.72 -6.55
CA ALA A 49 8.43 -6.80 -8.01
C ALA A 49 9.82 -7.04 -8.64
N THR A 50 10.88 -6.48 -8.04
CA THR A 50 12.26 -6.67 -8.54
C THR A 50 12.85 -8.03 -8.16
N GLN A 51 12.25 -8.75 -7.21
CA GLN A 51 12.61 -10.14 -6.88
C GLN A 51 11.99 -11.15 -7.87
N TYR A 52 11.25 -10.68 -8.88
CA TYR A 52 10.71 -11.53 -9.94
C TYR A 52 11.86 -12.06 -10.81
N ARG A 53 12.40 -13.21 -10.41
CA ARG A 53 13.46 -13.94 -11.11
C ARG A 53 12.89 -15.16 -11.82
#